data_AF-B9D574-F1
#
_entry.id   AF-B9D574-F1
#
_cell.length_a   1.000
_cell.length_b   1.000
_cell.length_c   1.000
_cell.angle_alpha   90.00
_cell.angle_beta   90.00
_cell.angle_gamma   90.00
#
_symmetry.space_group_name_H-M   'P 1'
#
loop_
_entity.id
_entity.type
_entity.pdbx_description
1 polymer ?
#
loop_
_entity_poly.entity_id
_entity_poly.type
_entity_poly.pdbx_seq_one_letter_code
_entity_poly.pdbx_strand_id
1 'polypeptide(L)'
;MVESEGKLLDPRDIDANETTREEFVEYLKEAKDAHMDRFEIPGFPKEMTAKDISLYIDSTILESKIMSLTPPEGYPNAPYYNTPEELKRMYKSGKLDKRLNPLTPTMYKPSFPKDLKDKIEEYAKEHNIKD
;
A
#
# COMPACT_ATOMS: atom_id res chain seq x y z
N MET A 1 4.29 8.22 21.00
CA MET A 1 4.23 7.67 19.63
C MET A 1 3.04 6.73 19.58
N VAL A 2 2.26 6.68 18.50
CA VAL A 2 0.96 5.95 18.44
C VAL A 2 1.07 4.46 18.82
N GLU A 3 2.26 3.86 18.67
CA GLU A 3 2.58 2.52 19.18
C GLU A 3 2.48 2.38 20.71
N SER A 4 2.77 3.43 21.48
CA SER A 4 2.80 3.38 22.95
C SER A 4 1.40 3.19 23.58
N GLU A 5 0.34 3.21 22.77
CA GLU A 5 -1.03 2.91 23.20
C GLU A 5 -1.63 1.66 22.54
N GLY A 6 -0.93 1.01 21.59
CA GLY A 6 -1.44 -0.17 20.88
C GLY A 6 -2.66 0.09 19.98
N LYS A 7 -2.82 1.33 19.49
CA LYS A 7 -4.04 1.82 18.82
C LYS A 7 -3.93 2.00 17.31
N LEU A 8 -2.78 1.73 16.70
CA LEU A 8 -2.65 1.85 15.24
C LEU A 8 -3.39 0.70 14.57
N LEU A 9 -4.49 1.01 13.89
CA LEU A 9 -5.32 0.05 13.20
C LEU A 9 -4.74 -0.30 11.82
N ASP A 10 -4.85 -1.56 11.37
CA ASP A 10 -4.46 -1.92 10.01
C ASP A 10 -5.44 -1.23 9.03
N PRO A 11 -4.96 -0.55 7.98
CA PRO A 11 -5.84 0.15 7.04
C PRO A 11 -6.82 -0.78 6.29
N ARG A 12 -6.59 -2.10 6.36
CA ARG A 12 -7.42 -3.16 5.77
C ARG A 12 -8.48 -3.71 6.73
N ASP A 13 -8.42 -3.35 8.01
CA ASP A 13 -9.41 -3.82 8.99
C ASP A 13 -10.80 -3.26 8.69
N ILE A 14 -11.83 -4.01 9.09
CA ILE A 14 -13.24 -3.68 8.78
C ILE A 14 -13.71 -2.38 9.44
N ASP A 15 -13.15 -2.05 10.60
CA ASP A 15 -13.41 -0.85 11.37
C ASP A 15 -12.50 0.33 10.97
N ALA A 16 -11.59 0.13 10.00
CA ALA A 16 -10.75 1.19 9.48
C ALA A 16 -11.57 2.20 8.67
N ASN A 17 -11.35 3.49 8.97
CA ASN A 17 -11.99 4.62 8.32
C ASN A 17 -10.94 5.62 7.83
N GLU A 18 -11.38 6.71 7.18
CA GLU A 18 -10.49 7.73 6.62
C GLU A 18 -9.48 8.24 7.67
N THR A 19 -9.91 8.53 8.89
CA THR A 19 -9.03 9.03 9.95
C THR A 19 -7.96 8.01 10.34
N THR A 20 -8.35 6.78 10.65
CA THR A 20 -7.39 5.75 11.09
C THR A 20 -6.41 5.34 9.98
N ARG A 21 -6.84 5.37 8.72
CA ARG A 21 -5.95 5.13 7.57
C ARG A 21 -4.94 6.25 7.37
N GLU A 22 -5.33 7.51 7.55
CA GLU A 22 -4.39 8.63 7.48
C GLU A 22 -3.38 8.58 8.63
N GLU A 23 -3.82 8.24 9.85
CA GLU A 23 -2.92 8.01 10.99
C GLU A 23 -1.89 6.91 10.71
N PHE A 24 -2.32 5.80 10.08
CA PHE A 24 -1.43 4.74 9.64
C PHE A 24 -0.41 5.22 8.58
N VAL A 25 -0.86 6.01 7.61
CA VAL A 25 0.03 6.57 6.57
C VAL A 25 1.05 7.54 7.16
N GLU A 26 0.66 8.40 8.09
CA GLU A 26 1.59 9.30 8.79
C GLU A 26 2.59 8.52 9.64
N TYR A 27 2.14 7.51 10.39
CA TYR A 27 3.03 6.61 11.12
C TYR A 27 4.04 5.95 10.19
N LEU A 28 3.62 5.44 9.03
CA LEU A 28 4.53 4.83 8.08
C LEU A 28 5.60 5.80 7.57
N LYS A 29 5.28 7.09 7.40
CA LYS A 29 6.28 8.09 6.99
C LYS A 29 7.35 8.25 8.07
N GLU A 30 6.96 8.34 9.33
CA GLU A 30 7.89 8.45 10.46
C GLU A 30 8.72 7.17 10.65
N ALA A 31 8.05 6.01 10.63
CA ALA A 31 8.68 4.71 10.82
C ALA A 31 9.62 4.37 9.66
N LYS A 32 9.27 4.71 8.42
CA LYS A 32 10.11 4.49 7.25
C LYS A 32 11.50 5.10 7.43
N ASP A 33 11.58 6.35 7.88
CA ASP A 33 12.87 7.01 8.07
C ASP A 33 13.71 6.39 9.21
N ALA A 34 13.05 5.79 10.21
CA ALA A 34 13.71 5.08 11.30
C ALA A 34 14.22 3.68 10.92
N HIS A 35 13.60 3.04 9.92
CA HIS A 35 13.85 1.64 9.54
C HIS A 35 14.48 1.47 8.15
N MET A 36 14.64 2.54 7.37
CA MET A 36 15.37 2.48 6.11
C MET A 36 16.87 2.48 6.35
N ASP A 37 17.55 1.52 5.70
CA ASP A 37 19.00 1.57 5.56
C ASP A 37 19.41 2.80 4.73
N ARG A 38 20.19 3.68 5.35
CA ARG A 38 20.68 4.92 4.73
C ARG A 38 21.98 4.67 3.97
N PHE A 39 21.86 4.02 2.81
CA PHE A 39 23.01 3.74 1.94
C PHE A 39 23.67 5.00 1.36
N GLU A 40 23.00 6.15 1.43
CA GLU A 40 23.56 7.44 1.03
C GLU A 40 24.59 8.01 2.01
N ILE A 41 24.64 7.52 3.26
CA ILE A 41 25.61 7.97 4.26
C ILE A 41 26.89 7.15 4.11
N PRO A 42 28.04 7.77 3.80
CA PRO A 42 29.28 7.04 3.60
C PRO A 42 29.86 6.55 4.94
N GLY A 43 30.28 5.29 4.96
CA GLY A 43 30.98 4.66 6.07
C GLY A 43 30.06 3.98 7.09
N PHE A 44 30.66 3.15 7.96
CA PHE A 44 29.94 2.45 9.02
C PHE A 44 29.95 3.27 10.33
N PRO A 45 28.93 3.14 11.19
CA PRO A 45 28.94 3.69 12.55
C PRO A 45 30.24 3.35 13.28
N LYS A 46 30.77 4.30 14.05
CA LYS A 46 32.05 4.14 14.76
C LYS A 46 32.01 3.04 15.83
N GLU A 47 30.80 2.72 16.29
CA GLU A 47 30.51 1.73 17.32
C GLU A 47 30.56 0.30 16.78
N MET A 48 30.52 0.10 15.45
CA MET A 48 30.62 -1.23 14.85
C MET A 48 32.06 -1.75 14.88
N THR A 49 32.23 -2.98 15.36
CA THR A 49 33.51 -3.68 15.28
C THR A 49 33.76 -4.19 13.86
N ALA A 50 35.00 -4.58 13.56
CA ALA A 50 35.33 -5.20 12.27
C ALA A 50 34.48 -6.45 11.96
N LYS A 51 34.11 -7.21 13.00
CA LYS A 51 33.23 -8.37 12.86
C LYS A 51 31.81 -7.96 12.49
N ASP A 52 31.29 -6.91 13.12
CA ASP A 52 29.94 -6.39 12.83
C ASP A 52 29.87 -5.87 11.40
N ILE A 53 30.92 -5.18 10.93
CA ILE A 53 31.02 -4.69 9.56
C ILE A 53 31.04 -5.84 8.56
N SER A 54 31.86 -6.87 8.82
CA SER A 54 31.92 -8.06 7.95
C SER A 54 30.57 -8.76 7.88
N LEU A 55 29.92 -8.96 9.03
CA LEU A 55 28.62 -9.62 9.09
C LEU A 55 27.54 -8.85 8.33
N TYR A 56 27.51 -7.52 8.49
CA TYR A 56 26.56 -6.66 7.77
C TYR A 56 26.76 -6.74 6.25
N ILE A 57 28.02 -6.67 5.78
CA ILE A 57 28.31 -6.80 4.34
C ILE A 57 27.87 -8.17 3.82
N ASP A 58 28.21 -9.24 4.54
CA ASP A 58 27.86 -10.60 4.14
C ASP A 58 26.34 -10.82 4.13
N SER A 59 25.61 -10.29 5.12
CA SER A 59 24.15 -10.36 5.18
C SER A 59 23.50 -9.57 4.05
N THR A 60 23.93 -8.34 3.78
CA THR A 60 23.39 -7.51 2.68
C THR A 60 23.65 -8.15 1.32
N ILE A 61 24.83 -8.75 1.09
CA ILE A 61 25.12 -9.49 -0.15
C ILE A 61 24.25 -10.74 -0.26
N LEU A 62 24.04 -11.46 0.83
CA LEU A 62 23.17 -12.63 0.84
C LEU A 62 21.71 -12.24 0.54
N GLU A 63 21.18 -11.24 1.22
CA GLU A 63 19.83 -10.72 1.03
C GLU A 63 19.63 -10.23 -0.40
N SER A 64 20.55 -9.43 -0.95
CA SER A 64 20.46 -8.96 -2.34
C SER A 64 20.49 -10.10 -3.36
N LYS A 65 21.29 -11.15 -3.13
CA LYS A 65 21.29 -12.35 -3.97
C LYS A 65 19.96 -13.08 -3.88
N ILE A 66 19.44 -13.28 -2.67
CA ILE A 66 18.12 -13.90 -2.46
C ILE A 66 17.05 -13.07 -3.18
N MET A 67 17.01 -11.75 -2.98
CA MET A 67 16.05 -10.85 -3.64
C MET A 67 16.20 -10.79 -5.16
N SER A 68 17.39 -11.07 -5.73
CA SER A 68 17.57 -11.14 -7.18
C SER A 68 17.08 -12.46 -7.79
N LEU A 69 17.10 -13.53 -6.99
CA LEU A 69 16.65 -14.88 -7.39
C LEU A 69 15.18 -15.11 -7.08
N THR A 70 14.67 -14.48 -6.03
CA THR A 70 13.26 -14.39 -5.70
C THR A 70 12.70 -13.26 -6.56
N PRO A 71 11.82 -13.54 -7.54
CA PRO A 71 11.05 -12.48 -8.18
C PRO A 71 10.45 -11.62 -7.06
N PRO A 72 10.39 -10.28 -7.18
CA PRO A 72 9.78 -9.44 -6.14
C PRO A 72 8.50 -10.13 -5.67
N GLU A 73 8.29 -10.30 -4.36
CA GLU A 73 7.16 -11.12 -3.85
C GLU A 73 5.79 -10.57 -4.25
N GLY A 74 5.76 -9.39 -4.86
CA GLY A 74 4.66 -8.99 -5.70
C GLY A 74 4.71 -9.68 -7.06
N TYR A 75 3.64 -10.38 -7.44
CA TYR A 75 3.30 -10.60 -8.86
C TYR A 75 3.81 -9.43 -9.72
N PRO A 76 4.25 -9.61 -10.98
CA PRO A 76 4.58 -8.48 -11.85
C PRO A 76 3.47 -7.41 -11.93
N ASN A 77 2.23 -7.81 -11.58
CA ASN A 77 1.04 -6.98 -11.38
C ASN A 77 0.52 -6.97 -9.92
N ALA A 78 1.37 -7.09 -8.91
CA ALA A 78 0.93 -7.06 -7.53
C ALA A 78 0.21 -5.73 -7.30
N PRO A 79 -1.06 -5.76 -6.85
CA PRO A 79 -1.79 -4.54 -6.63
C PRO A 79 -1.04 -3.73 -5.58
N TYR A 80 -0.59 -2.53 -5.95
CA TYR A 80 -0.32 -1.51 -4.94
C TYR A 80 -1.66 -1.20 -4.30
N TYR A 81 -1.86 -1.65 -3.07
CA TYR A 81 -3.08 -1.37 -2.32
C TYR A 81 -3.01 0.07 -1.80
N ASN A 82 -3.47 1.01 -2.62
CA ASN A 82 -3.69 2.38 -2.19
C ASN A 82 -4.98 2.47 -1.37
N THR A 83 -4.97 3.30 -0.32
CA THR A 83 -6.22 3.61 0.38
C THR A 83 -7.18 4.36 -0.54
N PRO A 84 -8.51 4.32 -0.30
CA PRO A 84 -9.46 5.11 -1.07
C PRO A 84 -9.09 6.61 -1.16
N GLU A 85 -8.53 7.15 -0.09
CA GLU A 85 -8.07 8.53 0.03
C GLU A 85 -6.85 8.80 -0.86
N GLU A 86 -5.89 7.88 -0.88
CA GLU A 86 -4.71 7.99 -1.73
C GLU A 86 -5.08 7.86 -3.21
N LEU A 87 -5.97 6.94 -3.57
CA LEU A 87 -6.52 6.83 -4.93
C LEU A 87 -7.19 8.14 -5.37
N LYS A 88 -7.94 8.78 -4.47
CA LYS A 88 -8.56 10.09 -4.70
C LYS A 88 -7.52 11.17 -4.94
N ARG A 89 -6.44 11.22 -4.16
CA ARG A 89 -5.32 12.16 -4.34
C ARG A 89 -4.61 11.94 -5.67
N MET A 90 -4.30 10.68 -6.01
CA MET A 90 -3.64 10.32 -7.27
C MET A 90 -4.51 10.71 -8.47
N TYR A 91 -5.81 10.43 -8.43
CA TYR A 91 -6.75 10.85 -9.47
C TYR A 91 -6.81 12.38 -9.61
N LYS A 92 -6.99 13.11 -8.50
CA LYS A 92 -7.00 14.59 -8.52
C LYS A 92 -5.69 15.20 -9.03
N SER A 93 -4.55 14.59 -8.73
CA SER A 93 -3.24 15.01 -9.20
C SER A 93 -2.97 14.71 -10.67
N GLY A 94 -3.84 13.93 -11.33
CA GLY A 94 -3.67 13.50 -12.72
C GLY A 94 -2.67 12.37 -12.93
N LYS A 95 -2.20 11.70 -11.86
CA LYS A 95 -1.37 10.50 -11.96
C LYS A 95 -2.14 9.31 -12.51
N LEU A 96 -3.45 9.25 -12.28
CA LEU A 96 -4.35 8.25 -12.86
C LEU A 96 -5.04 8.82 -14.09
N ASP A 97 -5.41 7.95 -15.03
CA ASP A 97 -6.18 8.34 -16.20
C ASP A 97 -7.47 9.06 -15.76
N LYS A 98 -7.64 10.30 -16.23
CA LYS A 98 -8.81 11.15 -15.93
C LYS A 98 -10.14 10.52 -16.36
N ARG A 99 -10.11 9.56 -17.30
CA ARG A 99 -11.28 8.79 -17.75
C ARG A 99 -11.59 7.59 -16.87
N LEU A 100 -10.65 7.20 -16.00
CA LEU A 100 -10.72 6.02 -15.15
C LEU A 100 -10.58 6.42 -13.69
N ASN A 101 -11.64 7.04 -13.14
CA ASN A 101 -11.72 7.24 -11.69
C ASN A 101 -11.72 5.87 -10.99
N PRO A 102 -10.70 5.56 -10.17
CA PRO A 102 -10.58 4.25 -9.51
C PRO A 102 -11.69 4.00 -8.50
N LEU A 103 -12.33 5.05 -7.99
CA LEU A 103 -13.42 4.96 -7.01
C LEU A 103 -14.80 4.75 -7.66
N THR A 104 -14.91 4.86 -8.98
CA THR A 104 -16.17 4.56 -9.67
C THR A 104 -16.38 3.05 -9.65
N PRO A 105 -17.48 2.55 -9.04
CA PRO A 105 -17.78 1.12 -9.05
C PRO A 105 -17.77 0.57 -10.48
N THR A 106 -17.25 -0.64 -10.64
CA THR A 106 -17.04 -1.25 -11.97
C THR A 106 -18.32 -1.27 -12.80
N MET A 107 -19.48 -1.48 -12.18
CA MET A 107 -20.79 -1.49 -12.86
C MET A 107 -21.18 -0.16 -13.51
N TYR A 108 -20.60 0.96 -13.06
CA TYR A 108 -20.87 2.29 -13.60
C TYR A 108 -19.81 2.74 -14.62
N LYS A 109 -18.82 1.91 -14.93
CA LYS A 109 -17.80 2.23 -15.95
C LYS A 109 -18.39 2.09 -17.35
N PRO A 110 -18.00 2.94 -18.33
CA PRO A 110 -18.55 2.87 -19.70
C PRO A 110 -18.34 1.53 -20.42
N SER A 111 -17.28 0.79 -20.04
CA SER A 111 -16.96 -0.52 -20.62
C SER A 111 -17.76 -1.67 -20.00
N PHE A 112 -18.56 -1.43 -18.95
CA PHE A 112 -19.30 -2.49 -18.28
C PHE A 112 -20.54 -2.91 -19.09
N PRO A 113 -20.81 -4.21 -19.25
CA PRO A 113 -21.95 -4.69 -20.02
C PRO A 113 -23.29 -4.18 -19.45
N LYS A 114 -24.09 -3.53 -20.30
CA LYS A 114 -25.36 -2.91 -19.89
C LYS A 114 -26.37 -3.96 -19.40
N ASP A 115 -26.45 -5.09 -20.09
CA ASP A 115 -27.31 -6.21 -19.73
C ASP A 115 -26.99 -6.79 -18.34
N LEU A 116 -25.71 -6.84 -17.98
CA LEU A 116 -25.26 -7.27 -16.66
C LEU A 116 -25.59 -6.22 -15.58
N LYS A 117 -25.41 -4.93 -15.90
CA LYS A 117 -25.78 -3.83 -15.01
C LYS A 117 -27.28 -3.86 -14.67
N ASP A 118 -28.13 -4.00 -15.69
CA ASP A 118 -29.57 -4.01 -15.54
C ASP A 118 -30.02 -5.18 -14.63
N LYS A 119 -29.42 -6.37 -14.79
CA LYS A 119 -29.66 -7.53 -13.92
C LYS A 119 -29.24 -7.31 -12.46
N ILE A 120 -28.11 -6.65 -12.24
CA ILE A 120 -27.62 -6.33 -10.88
C ILE A 120 -28.58 -5.35 -10.21
N GLU A 121 -29.02 -4.32 -10.91
CA GLU A 121 -29.98 -3.32 -10.37
C GLU A 121 -31.37 -3.92 -10.11
N GLU A 122 -31.83 -4.83 -10.97
CA GLU A 122 -33.10 -5.57 -10.79
C GLU A 122 -33.05 -6.45 -9.53
N TYR A 123 -31.98 -7.24 -9.40
CA TYR A 123 -31.76 -8.08 -8.22
C TYR A 123 -31.69 -7.25 -6.92
N ALA A 124 -30.98 -6.12 -6.94
CA ALA A 124 -30.90 -5.24 -5.78
C ALA A 124 -32.28 -4.68 -5.36
N LYS A 125 -33.13 -4.35 -6.34
CA LYS A 125 -34.52 -3.91 -6.09
C LYS A 125 -35.38 -5.03 -5.53
N GLU A 126 -35.31 -6.23 -6.11
CA GLU A 126 -36.10 -7.39 -5.68
C GLU A 126 -35.77 -7.77 -4.22
N HIS A 127 -34.51 -7.64 -3.83
CA HIS A 127 -34.02 -8.04 -2.50
C HIS A 127 -33.85 -6.88 -1.51
N ASN A 128 -34.32 -5.67 -1.83
CA ASN A 128 -34.14 -4.47 -0.99
C ASN A 128 -32.69 -4.22 -0.55
N ILE A 129 -31.73 -4.55 -1.40
CA ILE A 129 -30.30 -4.28 -1.17
C ILE A 129 -30.07 -2.80 -1.45
N LYS A 130 -29.50 -2.08 -0.47
CA LYS A 130 -29.10 -0.68 -0.61
C LYS A 130 -27.60 -0.58 -0.81
N ASP A 131 -27.18 0.42 -1.58
CA ASP A 131 -25.77 0.85 -1.70
C ASP A 131 -25.21 1.31 -0.33
#